data_AF-A0A7W8UHW8-F1
#
_entry.id   AF-A0A7W8UHW8-F1
#
_cell.length_a   1.000
_cell.length_b   1.000
_cell.length_c   1.000
_cell.angle_alpha   90.00
_cell.angle_beta   90.00
_cell.angle_gamma   90.00
#
_symmetry.space_group_name_H-M   'P 1'
#
loop_
_entity.id
_entity.type
_entity.pdbx_description
1 polymer ?
#
loop_
_entity_poly.entity_id
_entity_poly.type
_entity_poly.pdbx_seq_one_letter_code
_entity_poly.pdbx_strand_id
1 'polypeptide(L)'
;MNELQLYSVDDPVGQQGYRTLIAGPEHPPYRQFIPAPGHGLGFNELKVIECHELLMAIGGDMNANVSDFDKGLEIEQVVHAMARSAEAQCWVDV
;
A
#
# COMPACT_ATOMS: atom_id res chain seq x y z
N MET A 1 2.94 8.57 -7.33
CA MET A 1 1.96 7.46 -7.39
C MET A 1 2.28 6.71 -8.68
N ASN A 2 2.53 5.39 -8.63
CA ASN A 2 3.02 4.54 -9.73
C ASN A 2 4.54 4.45 -9.96
N GLU A 3 5.37 5.00 -9.07
CA GLU A 3 6.82 4.84 -9.11
C GLU A 3 7.37 4.60 -7.71
N LEU A 4 8.40 3.76 -7.60
CA LEU A 4 9.14 3.50 -6.37
C LEU A 4 10.63 3.70 -6.63
N GLN A 5 11.27 4.58 -5.87
CA GLN A 5 12.74 4.71 -5.86
C GLN A 5 13.30 3.68 -4.89
N LEU A 6 13.99 2.67 -5.42
CA LEU A 6 14.60 1.60 -4.64
C LEU A 6 16.11 1.80 -4.58
N TYR A 7 16.66 1.79 -3.37
CA TYR A 7 18.10 1.67 -3.14
C TYR A 7 18.38 0.32 -2.48
N SER A 8 19.43 -0.37 -2.94
CA SER A 8 19.86 -1.65 -2.41
C SER A 8 21.35 -1.63 -2.09
N VAL A 9 21.71 -2.08 -0.89
CA VAL A 9 23.12 -2.28 -0.50
C VAL A 9 23.70 -3.59 -1.06
N ASP A 10 22.82 -4.49 -1.52
CA ASP A 10 23.23 -5.76 -2.14
C ASP A 10 23.74 -5.56 -3.58
N ASP A 11 23.51 -4.39 -4.17
CA ASP A 11 24.04 -4.05 -5.50
C ASP A 11 25.58 -3.88 -5.40
N PRO A 12 26.37 -4.19 -6.47
CA PRO A 12 27.82 -4.02 -6.47
C PRO A 12 28.24 -2.58 -6.12
N VAL A 13 29.36 -2.41 -5.40
CA VAL A 13 29.83 -1.12 -4.83
C VAL A 13 29.97 0.03 -5.86
N GLY A 14 30.05 -0.24 -7.16
CA GLY A 14 30.06 0.77 -8.23
C GLY A 14 28.74 0.97 -8.99
N GLN A 15 27.70 0.23 -8.62
CA GLN A 15 26.36 0.25 -9.23
C GLN A 15 25.25 0.59 -8.21
N GLN A 16 25.61 0.75 -6.94
CA GLN A 16 24.69 1.23 -5.90
C GLN A 16 24.18 2.63 -6.26
N GLY A 17 22.86 2.77 -6.22
CA GLY A 17 22.16 3.99 -6.56
C GLY A 17 20.66 3.75 -6.49
N TYR A 18 19.88 4.82 -6.59
CA TYR A 18 18.44 4.68 -6.70
C TYR A 18 18.08 4.20 -8.11
N ARG A 19 17.33 3.09 -8.18
CA ARG A 19 16.63 2.66 -9.39
C ARG A 19 15.16 3.02 -9.27
N THR A 20 14.61 3.59 -10.33
CA THR A 20 13.18 3.86 -10.41
C THR A 20 12.46 2.62 -10.92
N LEU A 21 11.62 2.03 -10.08
CA LEU A 21 10.68 0.98 -10.47
C LEU A 21 9.37 1.65 -10.87
N ILE A 22 8.96 1.44 -12.12
CA ILE A 22 7.73 2.00 -12.67
C ILE A 22 6.65 0.92 -12.59
N ALA A 23 5.44 1.28 -12.16
CA ALA A 23 4.31 0.37 -12.18
C ALA A 23 4.02 -0.13 -13.60
N GLY A 24 3.63 -1.39 -13.70
CA GLY A 24 3.57 -2.10 -14.97
C GLY A 24 2.82 -3.43 -14.85
N PRO A 25 2.50 -4.08 -15.98
CA PRO A 25 1.69 -5.31 -16.03
C PRO A 25 2.22 -6.49 -15.20
N GLU A 26 3.51 -6.48 -14.87
CA GLU A 26 4.19 -7.41 -13.97
C GLU A 26 3.85 -7.23 -12.49
N HIS A 27 3.18 -6.12 -12.13
CA HIS A 27 2.71 -5.81 -10.78
C HIS A 27 1.18 -5.99 -10.71
N PRO A 28 0.66 -7.16 -10.30
CA PRO A 28 -0.79 -7.34 -10.17
C PRO A 28 -1.42 -6.32 -9.20
N PRO A 29 -2.64 -5.82 -9.47
CA PRO A 29 -3.54 -6.16 -10.58
C PRO A 29 -3.41 -5.22 -11.81
N TYR A 30 -2.32 -4.47 -11.97
CA TYR A 30 -2.15 -3.41 -12.98
C TYR A 30 -2.59 -3.81 -14.40
N ARG A 31 -2.24 -5.02 -14.85
CA ARG A 31 -2.56 -5.52 -16.20
C ARG A 31 -4.06 -5.52 -16.51
N GLN A 32 -4.94 -5.55 -15.51
CA GLN A 32 -6.39 -5.50 -15.71
C GLN A 32 -6.90 -4.11 -16.12
N PHE A 33 -6.08 -3.07 -15.97
CA PHE A 33 -6.40 -1.70 -16.31
C PHE A 33 -5.62 -1.25 -17.55
N ILE A 34 -4.30 -1.49 -17.56
CA ILE A 34 -3.40 -0.96 -18.58
C ILE A 34 -2.42 -2.07 -19.02
N PRO A 35 -2.33 -2.38 -20.33
CA PRO A 35 -1.44 -3.43 -20.83
C PRO A 35 0.02 -3.01 -20.99
N ALA A 36 0.34 -1.72 -20.85
CA ALA A 36 1.69 -1.16 -21.03
C ALA A 36 2.20 -0.50 -19.73
N PRO A 37 3.50 -0.63 -19.39
CA PRO A 37 4.07 0.04 -18.22
C PRO A 37 4.16 1.57 -18.41
N GLY A 38 4.40 2.29 -17.31
CA GLY A 38 4.64 3.73 -17.33
C GLY A 38 3.43 4.62 -17.60
N HIS A 39 2.24 4.04 -17.62
CA HIS A 39 0.98 4.79 -17.61
C HIS A 39 0.39 4.69 -16.20
N GLY A 40 0.17 5.80 -15.53
CA GLY A 40 -0.24 5.77 -14.14
C GLY A 40 -1.66 5.24 -13.95
N LEU A 41 -1.86 4.39 -12.94
CA LEU A 41 -3.19 4.25 -12.33
C LEU A 41 -3.54 5.56 -11.63
N GLY A 42 -4.76 6.04 -11.83
CA GLY A 42 -5.28 7.17 -11.10
C GLY A 42 -5.77 6.78 -9.71
N PHE A 43 -6.22 7.79 -8.97
CA PHE A 43 -6.79 7.59 -7.63
C PHE A 43 -8.07 6.73 -7.66
N ASN A 44 -8.88 6.87 -8.70
CA ASN A 44 -10.17 6.16 -8.79
C ASN A 44 -9.99 4.67 -9.09
N GLU A 45 -8.95 4.29 -9.84
CA GLU A 45 -8.59 2.89 -10.08
C GLU A 45 -8.29 2.17 -8.76
N LEU A 46 -7.74 2.86 -7.75
CA LEU A 46 -7.54 2.29 -6.42
C LEU A 46 -8.87 1.85 -5.78
N LYS A 47 -9.97 2.58 -6.03
CA LYS A 47 -11.30 2.22 -5.51
C LYS A 47 -11.97 1.11 -6.30
N VAL A 48 -11.65 0.97 -7.59
CA VAL A 48 -12.06 -0.23 -8.35
C VAL A 48 -11.36 -1.47 -7.79
N ILE A 49 -10.06 -1.37 -7.49
CA ILE A 49 -9.29 -2.47 -6.86
C ILE A 49 -9.85 -2.80 -5.47
N GLU A 50 -10.07 -1.81 -4.61
CA GLU A 50 -10.64 -2.02 -3.26
C GLU A 50 -12.04 -2.66 -3.33
N CYS A 51 -12.89 -2.24 -4.26
CA CYS A 51 -14.20 -2.85 -4.48
C CYS A 51 -14.08 -4.32 -4.92
N HIS A 52 -13.12 -4.64 -5.80
CA HIS A 52 -12.84 -6.02 -6.19
C HIS A 52 -12.45 -6.88 -4.99
N GLU A 53 -11.50 -6.43 -4.17
CA GLU A 53 -11.08 -7.16 -2.96
C GLU A 53 -12.25 -7.36 -1.98
N LEU A 54 -13.11 -6.35 -1.80
CA LEU A 54 -14.31 -6.48 -0.98
C LEU A 54 -15.28 -7.55 -1.53
N LEU A 55 -15.51 -7.57 -2.84
CA LEU A 55 -16.37 -8.58 -3.47
C LEU A 55 -15.78 -9.99 -3.33
N MET A 56 -14.45 -10.13 -3.45
CA MET A 56 -13.75 -11.40 -3.22
C MET A 56 -13.91 -11.88 -1.77
N ALA A 57 -13.75 -10.97 -0.79
CA ALA A 57 -13.96 -11.28 0.62
C ALA A 57 -15.41 -11.72 0.93
N ILE A 58 -16.40 -11.00 0.38
CA ILE A 58 -17.83 -11.38 0.49
C ILE A 58 -18.08 -12.76 -0.13
N GLY A 59 -17.39 -13.08 -1.22
CA GLY A 59 -17.41 -14.39 -1.87
C GLY A 59 -16.73 -15.52 -1.08
N GLY A 60 -16.09 -15.21 0.05
CA GLY A 60 -15.40 -16.19 0.90
C GLY A 60 -13.95 -16.46 0.50
N ASP A 61 -13.33 -15.62 -0.34
CA ASP A 61 -11.90 -15.73 -0.60
C ASP A 61 -11.09 -15.26 0.61
N MET A 62 -10.39 -16.21 1.25
CA MET A 62 -9.55 -15.95 2.42
C MET A 62 -8.28 -15.16 2.09
N ASN A 63 -7.94 -15.00 0.81
CA ASN A 63 -6.79 -14.22 0.36
C ASN A 63 -7.16 -12.80 -0.07
N ALA A 64 -8.45 -12.43 -0.02
CA ALA A 64 -8.89 -11.08 -0.34
C ALA A 64 -8.20 -10.07 0.58
N ASN A 65 -7.60 -9.05 -0.02
CA ASN A 65 -6.83 -8.04 0.69
C ASN A 65 -7.72 -6.86 1.12
N VAL A 66 -8.46 -7.08 2.20
CA VAL A 66 -9.33 -6.07 2.82
C VAL A 66 -8.92 -5.81 4.27
N SER A 67 -9.08 -4.56 4.71
CA SER A 67 -9.01 -4.22 6.13
C SER A 67 -10.41 -4.29 6.73
N ASP A 68 -10.63 -5.24 7.62
CA ASP A 68 -11.88 -5.37 8.36
C ASP A 68 -11.95 -4.40 9.54
N PHE A 69 -13.00 -4.53 10.35
CA PHE A 69 -13.21 -3.63 11.49
C PHE A 69 -12.24 -3.89 12.64
N ASP A 70 -11.76 -5.12 12.83
CA ASP A 70 -10.76 -5.41 13.85
C ASP A 70 -9.45 -4.73 13.49
N LYS A 71 -9.03 -4.81 12.22
CA LYS A 71 -7.85 -4.09 11.73
C LYS A 71 -8.04 -2.57 11.75
N GLY A 72 -9.23 -2.10 11.40
CA GLY A 72 -9.60 -0.69 11.51
C GLY A 72 -9.49 -0.17 12.94
N LEU A 73 -9.94 -0.95 13.93
CA LEU A 73 -9.86 -0.59 15.34
C LEU A 73 -8.41 -0.47 15.83
N GLU A 74 -7.52 -1.39 15.44
CA GLU A 74 -6.09 -1.29 15.76
C GLU A 74 -5.46 0.00 15.21
N ILE A 75 -5.82 0.37 13.98
CA ILE A 75 -5.34 1.62 13.36
C ILE A 75 -5.84 2.83 14.14
N GLU A 76 -7.13 2.86 14.49
CA GLU A 76 -7.71 3.97 15.24
C GLU A 76 -7.11 4.09 16.65
N GLN A 77 -6.80 2.97 17.32
CA GLN A 77 -6.09 2.99 18.61
C GLN A 77 -4.75 3.72 18.53
N VAL A 78 -3.98 3.47 17.46
CA VAL A 78 -2.72 4.17 17.19
C VAL A 78 -2.95 5.66 16.92
N VAL A 79 -3.94 6.00 16.08
CA VAL A 79 -4.28 7.41 15.78
C VAL A 79 -4.66 8.17 17.05
N HIS A 80 -5.48 7.56 17.91
CA HIS A 80 -5.84 8.14 19.21
C HIS A 80 -4.65 8.22 20.16
N ALA A 81 -3.74 7.25 20.15
CA ALA A 81 -2.51 7.30 20.94
C ALA A 81 -1.60 8.46 20.48
N MET A 82 -1.49 8.72 19.18
CA MET A 82 -0.75 9.87 18.65
C MET A 82 -1.32 11.19 19.19
N ALA A 83 -2.64 11.34 19.23
CA ALA A 83 -3.29 12.52 19.80
C ALA A 83 -2.97 12.69 21.29
N ARG A 84 -3.08 11.61 22.09
CA ARG A 84 -2.72 11.64 23.53
C ARG A 84 -1.25 11.98 23.75
N SER A 85 -0.35 11.43 22.93
CA SER A 85 1.09 11.72 23.00
C SER A 85 1.38 13.18 22.72
N ALA A 86 0.72 13.77 21.72
CA ALA A 86 0.86 15.18 21.40
C ALA A 86 0.35 16.07 22.55
N GLU A 87 -0.75 15.72 23.21
CA GLU A 87 -1.25 16.48 24.36
C GLU A 87 -0.34 16.35 25.59
N ALA A 88 0.11 15.14 25.90
CA ALA A 88 0.93 14.85 27.08
C ALA A 88 2.42 15.19 26.89
N GLN A 89 2.86 15.45 25.66
CA GLN A 89 4.26 15.70 25.29
C GLN A 89 5.21 14.58 25.75
N CYS A 90 4.72 13.34 25.72
CA CYS A 90 5.47 12.17 26.11
C CYS A 90 5.07 10.94 25.30
N TRP A 91 5.87 9.89 25.40
CA TRP A 91 5.52 8.58 24.85
C TRP A 91 4.30 8.01 25.58
N VAL A 92 3.42 7.35 24.82
CA VAL A 92 2.26 6.64 25.36
C VAL A 92 2.22 5.23 24.78
N ASP A 93 1.75 4.27 25.58
CA ASP A 93 1.47 2.93 25.09
C ASP A 93 0.22 2.91 24.21
N VAL A 94 0.19 1.96 23.27
CA VAL A 94 -0.95 1.65 22.39
C VAL A 94 -1.59 0.37 22.85
#